data_AF-A0A016U0X4-F1
#
_entry.id   AF-A0A016U0X4-F1
#
_cell.length_a   1.000
_cell.length_b   1.000
_cell.length_c   1.000
_cell.angle_alpha   90.00
_cell.angle_beta   90.00
_cell.angle_gamma   90.00
#
_symmetry.space_group_name_H-M   'P 1'
#
loop_
_entity.id
_entity.type
_entity.pdbx_description
1 polymer ?
#
loop_
_entity_poly.entity_id
_entity_poly.type
_entity_poly.pdbx_seq_one_letter_code
_entity_poly.pdbx_strand_id
1 'polypeptide(L)'
;MRLTIAISCILAAVYAVDIDSSGYVVFCPCMGRFGNQVDQLLGVMQFARFLDRTLVLPNFIEYPFPNTVMVPFENVFQVAEIKKYQKVVAMIEFTRDIMPELWPEENRTALCWTPRKSIYDEKAPLGCHPKEGNPFGPYWDKIGVSFTNDAYFGDIPGGYDLTVKGSKAAWQKRFSSADFPVLAFPSPPAPFPSQPSTWDLQRYLKWSSRIMGKAIQFIKDELTRPYIGIHLRNDNDWERVCEHIPSTSGRPLFASMQCDAQEHYDGILTKEICAPSASTIIEQVVDMVGKMGARSVFVASDKDHMIEALNEALQPYDAKAHRLNPDDPLVSLAILGKADHFIGNCVSTFSHIVKRERDARKQPMPITYFGIRDKSKRIEL
;
A
#
# COMPACT_ATOMS: atom_id res chain seq x y z
N MET A 1 63.82 18.00 35.89
CA MET A 1 62.97 17.85 34.70
C MET A 1 62.21 16.53 34.84
N ARG A 2 60.99 16.55 35.39
CA ARG A 2 60.13 15.35 35.53
C ARG A 2 59.04 15.48 34.47
N LEU A 3 59.06 14.60 33.48
CA LEU A 3 58.09 14.55 32.41
C LEU A 3 56.96 13.61 32.84
N THR A 4 55.83 14.17 33.27
CA THR A 4 54.63 13.40 33.59
C THR A 4 53.88 13.13 32.30
N ILE A 5 53.87 11.87 31.85
CA ILE A 5 53.10 11.44 30.68
C ILE A 5 51.65 11.25 31.14
N ALA A 6 50.76 12.14 30.68
CA ALA A 6 49.32 11.98 30.84
C ALA A 6 48.80 11.01 29.75
N ILE A 7 48.38 9.82 30.16
CA ILE A 7 47.68 8.87 29.28
C ILE A 7 46.21 9.31 29.23
N SER A 8 45.81 9.91 28.11
CA SER A 8 44.41 10.22 27.84
C SER A 8 43.73 9.00 27.24
N CYS A 9 42.99 8.24 28.06
CA CYS A 9 42.09 7.19 27.57
C CYS A 9 40.90 7.85 26.86
N ILE A 10 40.89 7.80 25.53
CA ILE A 10 39.70 8.12 24.73
C ILE A 10 38.75 6.91 24.86
N LEU A 11 37.71 7.04 25.69
CA LEU A 11 36.57 6.11 25.66
C LEU A 11 35.81 6.34 24.35
N ALA A 12 36.04 5.47 23.36
CA ALA A 12 35.11 5.32 22.24
C ALA A 12 33.86 4.62 22.79
N ALA A 13 32.77 5.38 22.95
CA ALA A 13 31.47 4.78 23.20
C ALA A 13 31.05 4.02 21.93
N VAL A 14 31.27 2.71 21.93
CA VAL A 14 30.68 1.82 20.94
C VAL A 14 29.18 1.81 21.21
N TYR A 15 28.40 2.49 20.38
CA TYR A 15 26.95 2.29 20.35
C TYR A 15 26.73 0.85 19.88
N ALA A 16 26.47 -0.05 20.82
CA ALA A 16 26.00 -1.39 20.49
C ALA A 16 24.63 -1.24 19.79
N VAL A 17 24.51 -1.78 18.59
CA VAL A 17 23.24 -1.87 17.86
C VAL A 17 22.36 -2.85 18.65
N ASP A 18 21.17 -2.42 19.07
CA ASP A 18 20.24 -3.27 19.81
C ASP A 18 19.55 -4.25 18.84
N ILE A 19 20.13 -5.43 18.68
CA ILE A 19 19.64 -6.49 17.80
C ILE A 19 18.49 -7.23 18.51
N ASP A 20 17.32 -7.25 17.88
CA ASP A 20 16.15 -7.96 18.40
C ASP A 20 16.35 -9.48 18.30
N SER A 21 16.46 -10.14 19.45
CA SER A 21 16.61 -11.59 19.56
C SER A 21 15.43 -12.40 18.99
N SER A 22 14.25 -11.78 18.82
CA SER A 22 13.12 -12.43 18.14
C SER A 22 13.31 -12.46 16.61
N GLY A 23 14.26 -11.69 16.08
CA GLY A 23 14.61 -11.62 14.67
C GLY A 23 13.68 -10.73 13.84
N TYR A 24 13.90 -10.73 12.52
CA TYR A 24 13.36 -9.73 11.59
C TYR A 24 12.55 -10.35 10.45
N VAL A 25 11.63 -9.56 9.89
CA VAL A 25 10.94 -9.84 8.63
C VAL A 25 11.30 -8.72 7.65
N VAL A 26 11.86 -9.07 6.49
CA VAL A 26 12.13 -8.15 5.38
C VAL A 26 11.47 -8.69 4.12
N PHE A 27 10.90 -7.83 3.29
CA PHE A 27 10.18 -8.28 2.10
C PHE A 27 10.23 -7.23 0.98
N CYS A 28 10.08 -7.69 -0.26
CA CYS A 28 9.82 -6.81 -1.38
C CYS A 28 8.31 -6.63 -1.60
N PRO A 29 7.77 -5.41 -1.69
CA PRO A 29 6.43 -5.15 -2.20
C PRO A 29 6.38 -5.26 -3.74
N CYS A 30 6.82 -6.40 -4.26
CA CYS A 30 7.13 -6.64 -5.68
C CYS A 30 5.90 -6.87 -6.59
N MET A 31 4.67 -6.77 -6.08
CA MET A 31 3.45 -6.98 -6.86
C MET A 31 2.63 -5.70 -7.00
N GLY A 32 2.51 -5.22 -8.24
CA GLY A 32 1.64 -4.09 -8.60
C GLY A 32 2.18 -2.71 -8.22
N ARG A 33 1.27 -1.72 -8.29
CA ARG A 33 1.55 -0.30 -7.99
C ARG A 33 1.26 0.01 -6.52
N PHE A 34 1.45 1.27 -6.10
CA PHE A 34 1.36 1.70 -4.69
C PHE A 34 0.11 1.20 -3.94
N GLY A 35 -1.06 1.20 -4.58
CA GLY A 35 -2.30 0.62 -4.01
C GLY A 35 -2.14 -0.83 -3.58
N ASN A 36 -1.59 -1.69 -4.45
CA ASN A 36 -1.34 -3.11 -4.16
C ASN A 36 -0.29 -3.29 -3.06
N GLN A 37 0.76 -2.48 -3.10
CA GLN A 37 1.86 -2.54 -2.14
C GLN A 37 1.40 -2.21 -0.72
N VAL A 38 0.59 -1.16 -0.55
CA VAL A 38 -0.01 -0.81 0.75
C VAL A 38 -1.01 -1.88 1.20
N ASP A 39 -1.82 -2.41 0.27
CA ASP A 39 -2.79 -3.47 0.57
C ASP A 39 -2.13 -4.73 1.15
N GLN A 40 -1.03 -5.19 0.54
CA GLN A 40 -0.26 -6.32 1.04
C GLN A 40 0.53 -5.98 2.32
N LEU A 41 1.03 -4.74 2.46
CA LEU A 41 1.72 -4.32 3.68
C LEU A 41 0.86 -4.52 4.93
N LEU A 42 -0.47 -4.30 4.86
CA LEU A 42 -1.36 -4.53 5.99
C LEU A 42 -1.32 -6.01 6.46
N GLY A 43 -1.31 -6.95 5.51
CA GLY A 43 -1.15 -8.37 5.82
C GLY A 43 0.24 -8.69 6.40
N VAL A 44 1.30 -8.09 5.85
CA VAL A 44 2.67 -8.28 6.37
C VAL A 44 2.82 -7.71 7.79
N MET A 45 2.15 -6.59 8.10
CA MET A 45 2.10 -6.05 9.46
C MET A 45 1.44 -7.03 10.43
N GLN A 46 0.35 -7.69 10.04
CA GLN A 46 -0.26 -8.73 10.88
C GLN A 46 0.67 -9.94 11.03
N PHE A 47 1.28 -10.40 9.93
CA PHE A 47 2.20 -11.53 9.90
C PHE A 47 3.40 -11.34 10.84
N ALA A 48 4.14 -10.22 10.70
CA ALA A 48 5.31 -9.93 11.51
C ALA A 48 4.95 -9.84 13.01
N ARG A 49 3.85 -9.16 13.34
CA ARG A 49 3.34 -9.08 14.72
C ARG A 49 2.99 -10.46 15.29
N PHE A 50 2.36 -11.33 14.51
CA PHE A 50 1.95 -12.65 14.99
C PHE A 50 3.15 -13.56 15.26
N LEU A 51 4.23 -13.43 14.49
CA LEU A 51 5.50 -14.14 14.75
C LEU A 51 6.36 -13.48 15.84
N ASP A 52 5.98 -12.30 16.34
CA ASP A 52 6.77 -11.47 17.25
C ASP A 52 8.14 -11.05 16.68
N ARG A 53 8.22 -10.86 15.36
CA ARG A 53 9.43 -10.41 14.67
C ARG A 53 9.39 -8.93 14.36
N THR A 54 10.53 -8.26 14.42
CA THR A 54 10.65 -6.86 14.01
C THR A 54 10.48 -6.73 12.51
N LEU A 55 9.54 -5.89 12.07
CA LEU A 55 9.32 -5.64 10.64
C LEU A 55 10.33 -4.60 10.12
N VAL A 56 11.14 -4.98 9.14
CA VAL A 56 11.92 -4.03 8.34
C VAL A 56 10.96 -3.31 7.40
N LEU A 57 10.84 -1.99 7.56
CA LEU A 57 9.91 -1.19 6.77
C LEU A 57 10.36 -1.18 5.30
N PRO A 58 9.47 -1.49 4.35
CA PRO A 58 9.86 -1.68 2.96
C PRO A 58 10.17 -0.34 2.29
N ASN A 59 11.04 -0.37 1.28
CA ASN A 59 10.96 0.65 0.24
C ASN A 59 9.71 0.38 -0.61
N PHE A 60 8.88 1.40 -0.87
CA PHE A 60 7.84 1.33 -1.90
C PHE A 60 8.48 1.42 -3.29
N ILE A 61 7.77 0.95 -4.30
CA ILE A 61 8.26 0.86 -5.67
C ILE A 61 7.40 1.74 -6.57
N GLU A 62 8.05 2.71 -7.21
CA GLU A 62 7.46 3.54 -8.26
C GLU A 62 8.05 3.15 -9.62
N TYR A 63 7.25 3.28 -10.69
CA TYR A 63 7.63 2.90 -12.05
C TYR A 63 7.60 4.10 -13.01
N PRO A 64 8.37 5.18 -12.74
CA PRO A 64 8.49 6.26 -13.72
C PRO A 64 9.27 5.74 -14.92
N PHE A 65 8.63 5.58 -16.08
CA PHE A 65 9.29 5.07 -17.28
C PHE A 65 10.56 5.89 -17.61
N PRO A 66 11.72 5.24 -17.89
CA PRO A 66 11.98 3.80 -18.00
C PRO A 66 12.50 3.12 -16.71
N ASN A 67 12.49 3.81 -15.57
CA ASN A 67 13.17 3.41 -14.34
C ASN A 67 12.22 2.75 -13.31
N THR A 68 12.83 2.00 -12.40
CA THR A 68 12.20 1.54 -11.16
C THR A 68 12.83 2.29 -10.00
N VAL A 69 12.02 2.96 -9.19
CA VAL A 69 12.49 3.81 -8.09
C VAL A 69 12.01 3.25 -6.77
N MET A 70 12.93 3.15 -5.82
CA MET A 70 12.68 2.66 -4.46
C MET A 70 12.54 3.86 -3.54
N VAL A 71 11.36 4.03 -2.97
CA VAL A 71 11.01 5.13 -2.09
C VAL A 71 10.98 4.63 -0.64
N PRO A 72 11.86 5.12 0.24
CA PRO A 72 11.85 4.75 1.66
C PRO A 72 10.48 4.94 2.31
N PHE A 73 10.11 4.04 3.22
CA PHE A 73 8.85 4.11 3.95
C PHE A 73 8.65 5.49 4.61
N GLU A 74 9.69 6.00 5.26
CA GLU A 74 9.70 7.27 5.99
C GLU A 74 9.47 8.51 5.10
N ASN A 75 9.70 8.39 3.79
CA ASN A 75 9.37 9.45 2.83
C ASN A 75 7.86 9.53 2.57
N VAL A 76 7.13 8.44 2.81
CA VAL A 76 5.70 8.28 2.56
C VAL A 76 4.89 8.34 3.86
N PHE A 77 5.31 7.62 4.88
CA PHE A 77 4.60 7.46 6.16
C PHE A 77 5.49 7.74 7.36
N GLN A 78 4.88 8.03 8.50
CA GLN A 78 5.58 8.30 9.76
C GLN A 78 5.94 6.99 10.47
N VAL A 79 7.25 6.73 10.65
CA VAL A 79 7.76 5.55 11.38
C VAL A 79 7.21 5.49 12.81
N ALA A 80 7.07 6.63 13.48
CA ALA A 80 6.57 6.70 14.85
C ALA A 80 5.14 6.15 15.01
N GLU A 81 4.31 6.24 13.97
CA GLU A 81 2.90 5.82 14.04
C GLU A 81 2.77 4.30 13.91
N ILE A 82 3.54 3.66 13.03
CA ILE A 82 3.58 2.20 12.93
C ILE A 82 4.27 1.54 14.12
N LYS A 83 5.24 2.22 14.76
CA LYS A 83 5.87 1.78 16.03
C LYS A 83 4.86 1.60 17.18
N LYS A 84 3.73 2.30 17.16
CA LYS A 84 2.65 2.13 18.16
C LYS A 84 1.94 0.78 18.03
N TYR A 85 2.01 0.16 16.86
CA TYR A 85 1.43 -1.15 16.62
C TYR A 85 2.45 -2.26 16.91
N GLN A 86 3.64 -2.21 16.32
CA GLN A 86 4.61 -3.31 16.41
C GLN A 86 6.05 -2.83 16.38
N LYS A 87 6.98 -3.74 16.69
CA LYS A 87 8.42 -3.51 16.53
C LYS A 87 8.74 -3.32 15.05
N VAL A 88 9.39 -2.21 14.70
CA VAL A 88 9.81 -1.91 13.33
C VAL A 88 11.16 -1.23 13.31
N VAL A 89 11.88 -1.40 12.19
CA VAL A 89 13.13 -0.71 11.88
C VAL A 89 13.08 -0.15 10.46
N ALA A 90 13.71 1.01 10.23
CA ALA A 90 13.80 1.57 8.88
C ALA A 90 14.74 0.71 8.02
N MET A 91 14.51 0.64 6.71
CA MET A 91 15.38 -0.14 5.81
C MET A 91 16.85 0.28 5.93
N ILE A 92 17.12 1.59 6.01
CA ILE A 92 18.49 2.12 6.09
C ILE A 92 19.21 1.67 7.37
N GLU A 93 18.50 1.67 8.51
CA GLU A 93 19.02 1.21 9.80
C GLU A 93 19.25 -0.30 9.77
N PHE A 94 18.31 -1.07 9.22
CA PHE A 94 18.49 -2.50 9.01
C PHE A 94 19.73 -2.80 8.16
N THR A 95 19.87 -2.16 7.01
CA THR A 95 20.98 -2.46 6.08
C THR A 95 22.34 -2.01 6.60
N ARG A 96 22.40 -0.89 7.34
CA ARG A 96 23.66 -0.30 7.81
C ARG A 96 24.13 -0.92 9.12
N ASP A 97 23.21 -1.12 10.05
CA ASP A 97 23.55 -1.38 11.46
C ASP A 97 23.28 -2.84 11.86
N ILE A 98 22.26 -3.49 11.29
CA ILE A 98 21.79 -4.82 11.76
C ILE A 98 22.25 -5.94 10.81
N MET A 99 22.03 -5.76 9.51
CA MET A 99 22.28 -6.76 8.48
C MET A 99 23.74 -7.24 8.42
N PRO A 100 24.78 -6.39 8.54
CA PRO A 100 26.16 -6.85 8.48
C PRO A 100 26.56 -7.80 9.62
N GLU A 101 25.97 -7.64 10.81
CA GLU A 101 26.27 -8.46 11.99
C GLU A 101 25.39 -9.71 12.03
N LEU A 102 24.09 -9.57 11.76
CA LEU A 102 23.10 -10.62 11.97
C LEU A 102 22.86 -11.50 10.74
N TRP A 103 23.05 -10.97 9.52
CA TRP A 103 22.63 -11.61 8.28
C TRP A 103 23.70 -11.45 7.17
N PRO A 104 24.87 -12.09 7.35
CA PRO A 104 26.01 -11.98 6.44
C PRO A 104 25.71 -12.63 5.08
N GLU A 105 26.45 -12.23 4.05
CA GLU A 105 26.16 -12.54 2.63
C GLU A 105 26.01 -14.04 2.36
N GLU A 106 26.85 -14.86 2.98
CA GLU A 106 26.88 -16.31 2.84
C GLU A 106 25.59 -17.01 3.32
N ASN A 107 24.83 -16.38 4.23
CA ASN A 107 23.68 -16.99 4.90
C ASN A 107 22.34 -16.34 4.50
N ARG A 108 22.32 -15.58 3.40
CA ARG A 108 21.11 -14.90 2.95
C ARG A 108 20.15 -15.85 2.25
N THR A 109 19.16 -16.31 3.01
CA THR A 109 18.11 -17.24 2.54
C THR A 109 16.86 -16.51 2.06
N ALA A 110 16.40 -16.79 0.84
CA ALA A 110 15.10 -16.33 0.35
C ALA A 110 13.99 -17.30 0.76
N LEU A 111 12.88 -16.79 1.26
CA LEU A 111 11.71 -17.59 1.64
C LEU A 111 10.60 -17.45 0.59
N CYS A 112 10.17 -18.57 0.00
CA CYS A 112 9.05 -18.61 -0.94
C CYS A 112 8.13 -19.81 -0.70
N TRP A 113 6.98 -19.87 -1.40
CA TRP A 113 5.98 -20.91 -1.17
C TRP A 113 6.52 -22.32 -1.50
N THR A 114 7.07 -22.48 -2.71
CA THR A 114 7.56 -23.75 -3.27
C THR A 114 8.63 -23.44 -4.32
N PRO A 115 9.56 -24.37 -4.63
CA PRO A 115 10.47 -24.18 -5.75
C PRO A 115 9.70 -23.97 -7.05
N ARG A 116 10.17 -23.07 -7.89
CA ARG A 116 9.65 -22.81 -9.24
C ARG A 116 10.76 -22.89 -10.27
N LYS A 117 10.41 -23.04 -11.54
CA LYS A 117 11.35 -22.90 -12.65
C LYS A 117 11.64 -21.42 -12.90
N SER A 118 12.88 -21.13 -13.27
CA SER A 118 13.28 -19.83 -13.82
C SER A 118 12.56 -19.58 -15.15
N ILE A 119 12.11 -18.35 -15.33
CA ILE A 119 11.45 -17.84 -16.54
C ILE A 119 12.49 -17.35 -17.55
N TYR A 120 13.62 -16.80 -17.10
CA TYR A 120 14.65 -16.22 -17.96
C TYR A 120 15.86 -17.14 -18.22
N ASP A 121 16.04 -18.19 -17.43
CA ASP A 121 17.13 -19.17 -17.60
C ASP A 121 16.61 -20.60 -17.41
N GLU A 122 16.37 -21.30 -18.51
CA GLU A 122 15.86 -22.67 -18.48
C GLU A 122 16.80 -23.70 -17.82
N LYS A 123 18.10 -23.37 -17.69
CA LYS A 123 19.12 -24.25 -17.10
C LYS A 123 19.30 -24.02 -15.61
N ALA A 124 18.74 -22.94 -15.06
CA ALA A 124 18.82 -22.66 -13.63
C ALA A 124 18.11 -23.77 -12.82
N PRO A 125 18.65 -24.16 -11.65
CA PRO A 125 18.00 -25.13 -10.78
C PRO A 125 16.67 -24.57 -10.26
N LEU A 126 15.74 -25.45 -9.87
CA LEU A 126 14.49 -25.03 -9.23
C LEU A 126 14.78 -24.27 -7.93
N GLY A 127 14.10 -23.15 -7.73
CA GLY A 127 14.30 -22.32 -6.54
C GLY A 127 13.26 -21.21 -6.41
N CYS A 128 13.51 -20.25 -5.53
CA CYS A 128 12.66 -19.06 -5.38
C CYS A 128 12.89 -18.04 -6.50
N HIS A 129 14.11 -18.01 -7.06
CA HIS A 129 14.60 -17.01 -8.01
C HIS A 129 14.24 -15.56 -7.57
N PRO A 130 14.74 -15.13 -6.41
CA PRO A 130 14.26 -13.96 -5.68
C PRO A 130 14.55 -12.60 -6.33
N LYS A 131 15.45 -12.58 -7.32
CA LYS A 131 15.92 -11.38 -8.05
C LYS A 131 15.57 -11.42 -9.54
N GLU A 132 14.74 -12.36 -9.94
CA GLU A 132 14.42 -12.58 -11.35
C GLU A 132 13.36 -11.57 -11.85
N GLY A 133 13.71 -10.79 -12.86
CA GLY A 133 12.83 -9.79 -13.47
C GLY A 133 12.74 -8.47 -12.69
N ASN A 134 11.80 -7.62 -13.12
CA ASN A 134 11.52 -6.31 -12.53
C ASN A 134 10.14 -6.36 -11.83
N PRO A 135 10.02 -5.89 -10.57
CA PRO A 135 11.00 -5.11 -9.79
C PRO A 135 11.92 -5.92 -8.87
N PHE A 136 11.84 -7.26 -8.91
CA PHE A 136 12.55 -8.16 -7.99
C PHE A 136 14.05 -7.89 -7.90
N GLY A 137 14.78 -7.95 -9.02
CA GLY A 137 16.23 -7.72 -9.03
C GLY A 137 16.62 -6.35 -8.48
N PRO A 138 16.13 -5.25 -9.10
CA PRO A 138 16.41 -3.90 -8.66
C PRO A 138 16.13 -3.64 -7.17
N TYR A 139 15.08 -4.26 -6.60
CA TYR A 139 14.71 -4.05 -5.20
C TYR A 139 15.80 -4.53 -4.25
N TRP A 140 16.25 -5.76 -4.44
CA TRP A 140 17.28 -6.36 -3.60
C TRP A 140 18.66 -5.77 -3.90
N ASP A 141 18.94 -5.40 -5.16
CA ASP A 141 20.16 -4.68 -5.54
C ASP A 141 20.29 -3.34 -4.81
N LYS A 142 19.19 -2.58 -4.68
CA LYS A 142 19.17 -1.28 -4.00
C LYS A 142 19.66 -1.35 -2.56
N ILE A 143 19.45 -2.47 -1.89
CA ILE A 143 19.83 -2.70 -0.49
C ILE A 143 21.03 -3.64 -0.35
N GLY A 144 21.74 -3.94 -1.44
CA GLY A 144 22.95 -4.76 -1.43
C GLY A 144 22.72 -6.23 -1.08
N VAL A 145 21.54 -6.77 -1.40
CA VAL A 145 21.18 -8.16 -1.09
C VAL A 145 21.26 -9.05 -2.32
N SER A 146 22.00 -10.14 -2.16
CA SER A 146 22.00 -11.33 -3.00
C SER A 146 21.73 -12.53 -2.10
N PHE A 147 21.03 -13.52 -2.62
CA PHE A 147 20.63 -14.71 -1.87
C PHE A 147 21.49 -15.90 -2.25
N THR A 148 21.92 -16.66 -1.26
CA THR A 148 22.74 -17.87 -1.42
C THR A 148 21.93 -19.14 -1.23
N ASN A 149 20.80 -19.06 -0.51
CA ASN A 149 19.97 -20.20 -0.16
C ASN A 149 18.49 -19.90 -0.43
N ASP A 150 17.71 -20.96 -0.57
CA ASP A 150 16.25 -20.90 -0.63
C ASP A 150 15.64 -21.74 0.50
N ALA A 151 14.52 -21.28 1.05
CA ALA A 151 13.70 -22.03 1.98
C ALA A 151 12.22 -21.91 1.65
N TYR A 152 11.47 -22.97 1.94
CA TYR A 152 10.09 -23.12 1.49
C TYR A 152 9.13 -23.20 2.67
N PHE A 153 7.95 -22.58 2.55
CA PHE A 153 6.95 -22.53 3.62
C PHE A 153 5.55 -23.01 3.21
N GLY A 154 5.35 -23.46 1.97
CA GLY A 154 4.04 -23.82 1.43
C GLY A 154 3.39 -25.06 2.06
N ASP A 155 4.16 -25.87 2.80
CA ASP A 155 3.70 -27.01 3.58
C ASP A 155 3.30 -26.65 5.02
N ILE A 156 3.53 -25.40 5.46
CA ILE A 156 3.02 -24.90 6.73
C ILE A 156 1.50 -24.74 6.62
N PRO A 157 0.70 -25.22 7.59
CA PRO A 157 -0.75 -25.04 7.57
C PRO A 157 -1.14 -23.57 7.41
N GLY A 158 -1.92 -23.25 6.38
CA GLY A 158 -2.30 -21.87 6.05
C GLY A 158 -1.20 -21.03 5.39
N GLY A 159 0.01 -21.55 5.19
CA GLY A 159 1.14 -20.80 4.64
C GLY A 159 1.47 -19.59 5.50
N TYR A 160 1.35 -18.37 4.94
CA TYR A 160 1.51 -17.12 5.67
C TYR A 160 0.24 -16.67 6.46
N ASP A 161 -0.90 -17.36 6.33
CA ASP A 161 -2.08 -17.08 7.15
C ASP A 161 -1.92 -17.71 8.55
N LEU A 162 -1.40 -16.89 9.46
CA LEU A 162 -1.13 -17.27 10.84
C LEU A 162 -2.39 -17.34 11.71
N THR A 163 -3.58 -17.03 11.17
CA THR A 163 -4.85 -17.26 11.86
C THR A 163 -5.27 -18.73 11.84
N VAL A 164 -4.70 -19.52 10.91
CA VAL A 164 -4.91 -20.96 10.83
C VAL A 164 -4.28 -21.66 12.04
N LYS A 165 -5.07 -22.50 12.71
CA LYS A 165 -4.65 -23.24 13.91
C LYS A 165 -3.36 -24.04 13.62
N GLY A 166 -2.35 -23.84 14.47
CA GLY A 166 -1.06 -24.53 14.36
C GLY A 166 -0.04 -23.84 13.44
N SER A 167 -0.45 -22.89 12.60
CA SER A 167 0.44 -22.18 11.66
C SER A 167 1.59 -21.47 12.38
N LYS A 168 1.28 -20.62 13.38
CA LYS A 168 2.29 -19.89 14.16
C LYS A 168 3.33 -20.81 14.80
N ALA A 169 2.89 -21.91 15.42
CA ALA A 169 3.80 -22.86 16.05
C ALA A 169 4.70 -23.57 15.02
N ALA A 170 4.16 -23.90 13.86
CA ALA A 170 4.92 -24.48 12.75
C ALA A 170 5.98 -23.50 12.21
N TRP A 171 5.64 -22.21 12.05
CA TRP A 171 6.60 -21.16 11.69
C TRP A 171 7.72 -21.03 12.71
N GLN A 172 7.40 -20.91 14.00
CA GLN A 172 8.40 -20.75 15.06
C GLN A 172 9.32 -21.98 15.19
N LYS A 173 8.78 -23.18 14.94
CA LYS A 173 9.55 -24.43 14.93
C LYS A 173 10.51 -24.52 13.74
N ARG A 174 10.04 -24.19 12.53
CA ARG A 174 10.82 -24.35 11.29
C ARG A 174 11.81 -23.20 11.07
N PHE A 175 11.40 -21.99 11.42
CA PHE A 175 12.12 -20.76 11.18
C PHE A 175 12.34 -20.04 12.52
N SER A 176 13.09 -20.70 13.41
CA SER A 176 13.49 -20.15 14.71
C SER A 176 14.32 -18.88 14.51
N SER A 177 14.36 -17.96 15.49
CA SER A 177 15.21 -16.76 15.35
C SER A 177 16.71 -17.06 15.46
N ALA A 178 17.07 -18.21 16.04
CA ALA A 178 18.46 -18.67 16.12
C ALA A 178 18.99 -19.12 14.75
N ASP A 179 18.20 -19.89 14.00
CA ASP A 179 18.62 -20.43 12.69
C ASP A 179 18.25 -19.49 11.54
N PHE A 180 17.15 -18.75 11.69
CA PHE A 180 16.63 -17.78 10.72
C PHE A 180 16.40 -16.43 11.41
N PRO A 181 17.49 -15.68 11.70
CA PRO A 181 17.35 -14.37 12.34
C PRO A 181 16.66 -13.36 11.42
N VAL A 182 16.71 -13.54 10.10
CA VAL A 182 15.99 -12.73 9.11
C VAL A 182 15.14 -13.63 8.21
N LEU A 183 13.82 -13.38 8.18
CA LEU A 183 12.91 -13.97 7.21
C LEU A 183 12.78 -13.02 6.02
N ALA A 184 13.44 -13.33 4.90
CA ALA A 184 13.49 -12.48 3.72
C ALA A 184 12.58 -13.01 2.60
N PHE A 185 11.57 -12.23 2.22
CA PHE A 185 10.53 -12.66 1.29
C PHE A 185 10.57 -11.88 -0.04
N PRO A 186 10.85 -12.53 -1.19
CA PRO A 186 10.84 -11.89 -2.51
C PRO A 186 9.46 -11.35 -2.92
N SER A 187 8.39 -11.90 -2.35
CA SER A 187 7.01 -11.41 -2.48
C SER A 187 6.39 -11.28 -1.10
N PRO A 188 5.45 -10.34 -0.85
CA PRO A 188 4.89 -10.13 0.48
C PRO A 188 4.26 -11.42 1.05
N PRO A 189 4.56 -11.84 2.29
CA PRO A 189 3.88 -12.96 2.97
C PRO A 189 2.48 -12.53 3.44
N ALA A 190 1.62 -12.16 2.48
CA ALA A 190 0.32 -11.56 2.73
C ALA A 190 -0.66 -11.86 1.58
N PRO A 191 -1.96 -12.01 1.88
CA PRO A 191 -2.98 -12.14 0.85
C PRO A 191 -3.09 -10.86 0.02
N PHE A 192 -3.46 -11.02 -1.24
CA PHE A 192 -3.94 -9.96 -2.10
C PHE A 192 -5.18 -10.45 -2.85
N PRO A 193 -6.33 -9.74 -2.78
CA PRO A 193 -6.59 -8.53 -2.01
C PRO A 193 -6.48 -8.72 -0.48
N SER A 194 -6.30 -7.63 0.26
CA SER A 194 -6.19 -7.64 1.72
C SER A 194 -7.50 -8.09 2.38
N GLN A 195 -7.36 -8.86 3.44
CA GLN A 195 -8.52 -9.39 4.19
C GLN A 195 -9.15 -8.29 5.06
N PRO A 196 -10.49 -8.30 5.24
CA PRO A 196 -11.19 -7.32 6.09
C PRO A 196 -10.61 -7.17 7.49
N SER A 197 -10.11 -8.26 8.07
CA SER A 197 -9.47 -8.29 9.39
C SER A 197 -8.20 -7.43 9.52
N THR A 198 -7.61 -7.02 8.39
CA THR A 198 -6.40 -6.19 8.34
C THR A 198 -6.66 -4.73 8.01
N TRP A 199 -7.88 -4.36 7.59
CA TRP A 199 -8.15 -3.01 7.08
C TRP A 199 -7.98 -1.91 8.13
N ASP A 200 -8.32 -2.15 9.40
CA ASP A 200 -8.12 -1.18 10.50
C ASP A 200 -6.64 -0.85 10.72
N LEU A 201 -5.71 -1.71 10.27
CA LEU A 201 -4.27 -1.45 10.40
C LEU A 201 -3.81 -0.22 9.60
N GLN A 202 -4.59 0.24 8.62
CA GLN A 202 -4.35 1.51 7.92
C GLN A 202 -4.24 2.70 8.89
N ARG A 203 -4.85 2.61 10.08
CA ARG A 203 -4.78 3.67 11.10
C ARG A 203 -3.35 4.04 11.52
N TYR A 204 -2.41 3.10 11.39
CA TYR A 204 -1.00 3.25 11.74
C TYR A 204 -0.13 3.77 10.59
N LEU A 205 -0.70 3.90 9.37
CA LEU A 205 -0.03 4.46 8.20
C LEU A 205 -0.40 5.94 8.05
N LYS A 206 0.26 6.82 8.81
CA LYS A 206 0.06 8.27 8.72
C LYS A 206 1.05 8.87 7.74
N TRP A 207 0.54 9.68 6.80
CA TRP A 207 1.36 10.41 5.83
C TRP A 207 2.51 11.18 6.49
N SER A 208 3.67 11.18 5.85
CA SER A 208 4.82 12.00 6.28
C SER A 208 4.44 13.48 6.34
N SER A 209 5.10 14.25 7.20
CA SER A 209 4.83 15.68 7.36
C SER A 209 4.98 16.45 6.03
N ARG A 210 5.87 15.99 5.15
CA ARG A 210 6.05 16.55 3.80
C ARG A 210 4.81 16.37 2.93
N ILE A 211 4.26 15.16 2.84
CA ILE A 211 3.07 14.87 2.04
C ILE A 211 1.86 15.59 2.62
N MET A 212 1.67 15.49 3.94
CA MET A 212 0.55 16.14 4.62
C MET A 212 0.63 17.67 4.51
N GLY A 213 1.82 18.26 4.61
CA GLY A 213 2.04 19.69 4.42
C GLY A 213 1.63 20.17 3.03
N LYS A 214 2.05 19.46 1.97
CA LYS A 214 1.63 19.76 0.58
C LYS A 214 0.11 19.63 0.41
N ALA A 215 -0.50 18.58 0.96
CA ALA A 215 -1.93 18.36 0.88
C ALA A 215 -2.73 19.50 1.57
N ILE A 216 -2.33 19.88 2.79
CA ILE A 216 -2.97 20.97 3.53
C ILE A 216 -2.82 22.30 2.78
N GLN A 217 -1.64 22.57 2.22
CA GLN A 217 -1.40 23.80 1.46
C GLN A 217 -2.32 23.87 0.23
N PHE A 218 -2.39 22.80 -0.56
CA PHE A 218 -3.28 22.75 -1.72
C PHE A 218 -4.75 22.92 -1.32
N ILE A 219 -5.21 22.25 -0.26
CA ILE A 219 -6.59 22.39 0.23
C ILE A 219 -6.88 23.85 0.60
N LYS A 220 -5.94 24.52 1.28
CA LYS A 220 -6.12 25.90 1.73
C LYS A 220 -6.19 26.88 0.54
N ASP A 221 -5.36 26.67 -0.47
CA ASP A 221 -5.20 27.63 -1.56
C ASP A 221 -6.28 27.45 -2.64
N GLU A 222 -6.70 26.20 -2.89
CA GLU A 222 -7.52 25.86 -4.06
C GLU A 222 -8.93 25.34 -3.71
N LEU A 223 -9.15 24.80 -2.50
CA LEU A 223 -10.38 24.05 -2.18
C LEU A 223 -11.22 24.72 -1.10
N THR A 224 -12.24 25.45 -1.53
CA THR A 224 -13.29 25.98 -0.64
C THR A 224 -14.15 24.84 -0.08
N ARG A 225 -14.26 24.76 1.25
CA ARG A 225 -15.09 23.77 1.95
C ARG A 225 -16.59 24.13 1.96
N PRO A 226 -17.50 23.13 2.02
CA PRO A 226 -17.20 21.71 1.92
C PRO A 226 -16.75 21.33 0.50
N TYR A 227 -15.79 20.41 0.39
CA TYR A 227 -15.30 19.90 -0.89
C TYR A 227 -15.45 18.39 -1.01
N ILE A 228 -15.69 17.96 -2.24
CA ILE A 228 -15.79 16.54 -2.60
C ILE A 228 -14.47 16.12 -3.21
N GLY A 229 -13.87 15.04 -2.72
CA GLY A 229 -12.75 14.38 -3.37
C GLY A 229 -13.26 13.28 -4.27
N ILE A 230 -12.78 13.19 -5.51
CA ILE A 230 -13.08 12.08 -6.40
C ILE A 230 -11.81 11.42 -6.93
N HIS A 231 -11.88 10.10 -7.11
CA HIS A 231 -10.81 9.34 -7.74
C HIS A 231 -11.30 8.71 -9.04
N LEU A 232 -10.75 9.18 -10.16
CA LEU A 232 -11.02 8.69 -11.50
C LEU A 232 -9.90 7.74 -11.93
N ARG A 233 -10.26 6.47 -12.14
CA ARG A 233 -9.33 5.44 -12.60
C ARG A 233 -9.73 5.08 -14.03
N ASN A 234 -9.04 5.65 -15.01
CA ASN A 234 -9.41 5.65 -16.43
C ASN A 234 -8.21 5.54 -17.38
N ASP A 235 -7.06 5.01 -16.94
CA ASP A 235 -6.01 4.57 -17.85
C ASP A 235 -6.48 3.41 -18.77
N ASN A 236 -5.87 3.28 -19.95
CA ASN A 236 -6.29 2.29 -20.95
C ASN A 236 -6.17 0.84 -20.44
N ASP A 237 -5.24 0.58 -19.53
CA ASP A 237 -5.06 -0.75 -18.93
C ASP A 237 -6.23 -1.07 -17.99
N TRP A 238 -6.76 -0.07 -17.30
CA TRP A 238 -7.90 -0.21 -16.40
C TRP A 238 -9.18 -0.57 -17.13
N GLU A 239 -9.47 0.08 -18.27
CA GLU A 239 -10.63 -0.25 -19.10
C GLU A 239 -10.64 -1.74 -19.48
N ARG A 240 -9.49 -2.26 -19.93
CA ARG A 240 -9.31 -3.67 -20.28
C ARG A 240 -9.54 -4.60 -19.08
N VAL A 241 -9.10 -4.22 -17.87
CA VAL A 241 -9.40 -5.01 -16.66
C VAL A 241 -10.92 -5.09 -16.45
N CYS A 242 -11.62 -3.95 -16.54
CA CYS A 242 -13.05 -3.88 -16.32
C CYS A 242 -13.87 -4.63 -17.39
N GLU A 243 -13.36 -4.76 -18.61
CA GLU A 243 -14.01 -5.54 -19.67
C GLU A 243 -14.18 -7.03 -19.31
N HIS A 244 -13.26 -7.56 -18.50
CA HIS A 244 -13.22 -8.96 -18.09
C HIS A 244 -14.13 -9.28 -16.90
N ILE A 245 -14.83 -8.29 -16.33
CA ILE A 245 -15.81 -8.55 -15.26
C ILE A 245 -16.93 -9.43 -15.83
N PRO A 246 -17.04 -10.69 -15.41
CA PRO A 246 -18.11 -11.56 -15.86
C PRO A 246 -19.41 -11.05 -15.25
N SER A 247 -20.45 -10.92 -16.06
CA SER A 247 -21.78 -10.47 -15.63
C SER A 247 -22.42 -11.37 -14.55
N THR A 248 -21.84 -12.54 -14.28
CA THR A 248 -22.39 -13.59 -13.42
C THR A 248 -21.46 -14.05 -12.29
N SER A 249 -20.22 -13.56 -12.20
CA SER A 249 -19.30 -14.03 -11.16
C SER A 249 -19.21 -13.06 -9.98
N GLY A 250 -19.75 -13.44 -8.83
CA GLY A 250 -19.56 -12.74 -7.55
C GLY A 250 -18.16 -12.91 -6.95
N ARG A 251 -17.13 -13.11 -7.78
CA ARG A 251 -15.74 -13.20 -7.31
C ARG A 251 -15.20 -11.79 -7.07
N PRO A 252 -14.50 -11.53 -5.95
CA PRO A 252 -13.83 -10.27 -5.74
C PRO A 252 -12.83 -9.97 -6.85
N LEU A 253 -12.84 -8.73 -7.34
CA LEU A 253 -11.81 -8.19 -8.23
C LEU A 253 -11.08 -7.07 -7.48
N PHE A 254 -9.79 -7.25 -7.24
CA PHE A 254 -8.98 -6.28 -6.49
C PHE A 254 -9.68 -5.82 -5.22
N ALA A 255 -9.92 -4.53 -5.04
CA ALA A 255 -10.51 -3.99 -3.82
C ALA A 255 -12.04 -4.03 -3.77
N SER A 256 -12.73 -4.73 -4.68
CA SER A 256 -14.20 -4.64 -4.84
C SER A 256 -15.00 -4.93 -3.55
N MET A 257 -14.47 -5.72 -2.62
CA MET A 257 -15.13 -5.97 -1.33
C MET A 257 -15.27 -4.70 -0.46
N GLN A 258 -14.52 -3.63 -0.74
CA GLN A 258 -14.60 -2.37 0.01
C GLN A 258 -15.96 -1.65 -0.12
N CYS A 259 -16.79 -2.06 -1.10
CA CYS A 259 -18.13 -1.52 -1.30
C CYS A 259 -19.26 -2.45 -0.86
N ASP A 260 -18.97 -3.63 -0.29
CA ASP A 260 -19.98 -4.60 0.14
C ASP A 260 -20.98 -4.01 1.17
N ALA A 261 -20.50 -3.08 2.01
CA ALA A 261 -21.33 -2.40 3.00
C ALA A 261 -21.96 -1.09 2.48
N GLN A 262 -21.79 -0.73 1.20
CA GLN A 262 -22.37 0.49 0.66
C GLN A 262 -23.88 0.34 0.44
N GLU A 263 -24.63 1.35 0.87
CA GLU A 263 -26.06 1.45 0.60
C GLU A 263 -26.36 1.34 -0.90
N HIS A 264 -27.40 0.58 -1.24
CA HIS A 264 -27.83 0.25 -2.61
C HIS A 264 -26.88 -0.62 -3.43
N TYR A 265 -25.77 -1.11 -2.86
CA TYR A 265 -24.99 -2.16 -3.51
C TYR A 265 -25.66 -3.53 -3.31
N ASP A 266 -25.84 -4.26 -4.40
CA ASP A 266 -26.52 -5.57 -4.41
C ASP A 266 -25.53 -6.76 -4.40
N GLY A 267 -24.24 -6.49 -4.19
CA GLY A 267 -23.17 -7.48 -4.21
C GLY A 267 -22.71 -7.88 -5.62
N ILE A 268 -23.28 -7.29 -6.67
CA ILE A 268 -22.92 -7.62 -8.06
C ILE A 268 -21.99 -6.54 -8.62
N LEU A 269 -20.72 -6.89 -8.81
CA LEU A 269 -19.78 -6.00 -9.47
C LEU A 269 -20.13 -5.85 -10.96
N THR A 270 -20.29 -4.62 -11.43
CA THR A 270 -20.61 -4.31 -12.82
C THR A 270 -19.49 -3.53 -13.50
N LYS A 271 -19.50 -3.51 -14.84
CA LYS A 271 -18.58 -2.67 -15.63
C LYS A 271 -18.70 -1.20 -15.24
N GLU A 272 -19.91 -0.71 -15.01
CA GLU A 272 -20.15 0.68 -14.61
C GLU A 272 -19.56 1.03 -13.23
N ILE A 273 -19.51 0.07 -12.29
CA ILE A 273 -18.85 0.27 -10.99
C ILE A 273 -17.32 0.28 -11.16
N CYS A 274 -16.78 -0.50 -12.10
CA CYS A 274 -15.35 -0.61 -12.34
C CYS A 274 -14.78 0.52 -13.20
N ALA A 275 -15.44 0.85 -14.31
CA ALA A 275 -15.09 1.88 -15.29
C ALA A 275 -16.36 2.70 -15.57
N PRO A 276 -16.72 3.64 -14.69
CA PRO A 276 -17.91 4.46 -14.86
C PRO A 276 -17.79 5.33 -16.11
N SER A 277 -18.90 5.48 -16.82
CA SER A 277 -19.00 6.40 -17.96
C SER A 277 -18.84 7.86 -17.53
N ALA A 278 -18.46 8.73 -18.48
CA ALA A 278 -18.34 10.16 -18.22
C ALA A 278 -19.66 10.77 -17.71
N SER A 279 -20.80 10.34 -18.25
CA SER A 279 -22.13 10.75 -17.77
C SER A 279 -22.36 10.29 -16.33
N THR A 280 -22.04 9.03 -16.00
CA THR A 280 -22.17 8.55 -14.62
C THR A 280 -21.36 9.35 -13.63
N ILE A 281 -20.11 9.68 -14.00
CA ILE A 281 -19.20 10.49 -13.18
C ILE A 281 -19.81 11.88 -12.95
N ILE A 282 -20.16 12.59 -14.03
CA ILE A 282 -20.69 13.96 -13.96
C ILE A 282 -21.99 13.99 -13.15
N GLU A 283 -22.93 13.11 -13.42
CA GLU A 283 -24.22 13.04 -12.71
C GLU A 283 -24.03 12.81 -11.20
N GLN A 284 -23.18 11.86 -10.80
CA GLN A 284 -22.95 11.56 -9.38
C GLN A 284 -22.19 12.68 -8.66
N VAL A 285 -21.27 13.36 -9.35
CA VAL A 285 -20.58 14.53 -8.79
C VAL A 285 -21.57 15.68 -8.61
N VAL A 286 -22.36 16.00 -9.62
CA VAL A 286 -23.37 17.08 -9.57
C VAL A 286 -24.42 16.81 -8.48
N ASP A 287 -24.95 15.58 -8.41
CA ASP A 287 -25.91 15.17 -7.37
C ASP A 287 -25.31 15.34 -5.96
N MET A 288 -24.05 14.94 -5.77
CA MET A 288 -23.38 15.09 -4.48
C MET A 288 -23.05 16.55 -4.14
N VAL A 289 -22.63 17.36 -5.12
CA VAL A 289 -22.41 18.81 -4.95
C VAL A 289 -23.69 19.48 -4.50
N GLY A 290 -24.81 19.21 -5.17
CA GLY A 290 -26.11 19.75 -4.80
C GLY A 290 -26.57 19.31 -3.40
N LYS A 291 -26.44 18.01 -3.09
CA LYS A 291 -26.81 17.46 -1.77
C LYS A 291 -26.03 18.07 -0.60
N MET A 292 -24.74 18.34 -0.81
CA MET A 292 -23.85 18.85 0.25
C MET A 292 -23.71 20.36 0.27
N GLY A 293 -24.15 21.06 -0.78
CA GLY A 293 -23.78 22.46 -1.00
C GLY A 293 -22.26 22.62 -1.14
N ALA A 294 -21.58 21.66 -1.78
CA ALA A 294 -20.14 21.69 -1.94
C ALA A 294 -19.70 22.86 -2.84
N ARG A 295 -18.58 23.50 -2.50
CA ARG A 295 -18.06 24.67 -3.22
C ARG A 295 -16.89 24.34 -4.13
N SER A 296 -16.27 23.19 -3.92
CA SER A 296 -15.19 22.72 -4.77
C SER A 296 -15.16 21.19 -4.87
N VAL A 297 -14.56 20.70 -5.94
CA VAL A 297 -14.31 19.28 -6.20
C VAL A 297 -12.82 19.10 -6.44
N PHE A 298 -12.19 18.18 -5.73
CA PHE A 298 -10.82 17.76 -6.00
C PHE A 298 -10.82 16.47 -6.81
N VAL A 299 -10.10 16.46 -7.93
CA VAL A 299 -9.98 15.29 -8.80
C VAL A 299 -8.56 14.73 -8.74
N ALA A 300 -8.46 13.47 -8.33
CA ALA A 300 -7.26 12.65 -8.55
C ALA A 300 -7.52 11.69 -9.71
N SER A 301 -6.59 11.60 -10.66
CA SER A 301 -6.71 10.68 -11.78
C SER A 301 -5.37 10.12 -12.22
N ASP A 302 -5.39 8.87 -12.68
CA ASP A 302 -4.27 8.21 -13.34
C ASP A 302 -4.05 8.68 -14.79
N LYS A 303 -5.04 9.31 -15.43
CA LYS A 303 -4.93 9.78 -16.82
C LYS A 303 -5.76 11.04 -17.09
N ASP A 304 -7.09 10.92 -17.15
CA ASP A 304 -7.98 12.04 -17.49
C ASP A 304 -8.76 12.53 -16.25
N HIS A 305 -8.46 13.76 -15.83
CA HIS A 305 -9.10 14.43 -14.70
C HIS A 305 -10.47 15.03 -15.04
N MET A 306 -10.91 15.04 -16.30
CA MET A 306 -12.21 15.56 -16.74
C MET A 306 -12.53 16.99 -16.26
N ILE A 307 -11.51 17.82 -16.03
CA ILE A 307 -11.66 19.12 -15.35
C ILE A 307 -12.59 20.06 -16.11
N GLU A 308 -12.49 20.11 -17.44
CA GLU A 308 -13.32 20.98 -18.28
C GLU A 308 -14.79 20.56 -18.22
N ALA A 309 -15.08 19.28 -18.48
CA ALA A 309 -16.44 18.74 -18.45
C ALA A 309 -17.09 18.86 -17.06
N LEU A 310 -16.32 18.64 -15.98
CA LEU A 310 -16.80 18.84 -14.62
C LEU A 310 -17.10 20.31 -14.34
N ASN A 311 -16.23 21.24 -14.74
CA ASN A 311 -16.46 22.67 -14.51
C ASN A 311 -17.67 23.20 -15.27
N GLU A 312 -17.91 22.72 -16.50
CA GLU A 312 -19.11 23.04 -17.25
C GLU A 312 -20.38 22.58 -16.51
N ALA A 313 -20.41 21.32 -16.06
CA ALA A 313 -21.55 20.76 -15.34
C ALA A 313 -21.78 21.38 -13.96
N LEU A 314 -20.74 21.91 -13.32
CA LEU A 314 -20.79 22.51 -11.99
C LEU A 314 -21.10 24.02 -11.99
N GLN A 315 -21.10 24.67 -13.15
CA GLN A 315 -21.40 26.10 -13.29
C GLN A 315 -22.71 26.53 -12.58
N PRO A 316 -23.83 25.78 -12.66
CA PRO A 316 -25.07 26.16 -11.97
C PRO A 316 -24.98 26.18 -10.44
N TYR A 317 -23.96 25.54 -9.86
CA TYR A 317 -23.77 25.39 -8.41
C TYR A 317 -22.75 26.38 -7.84
N ASP A 318 -22.14 27.21 -8.68
CA ASP A 318 -21.00 28.07 -8.30
C ASP A 318 -19.89 27.26 -7.60
N ALA A 319 -19.63 26.06 -8.15
CA ALA A 319 -18.62 25.12 -7.68
C ALA A 319 -17.59 24.85 -8.78
N LYS A 320 -16.35 24.55 -8.39
CA LYS A 320 -15.24 24.35 -9.33
C LYS A 320 -14.47 23.07 -9.03
N ALA A 321 -14.06 22.36 -10.09
CA ALA A 321 -13.18 21.21 -10.05
C ALA A 321 -11.71 21.62 -10.19
N HIS A 322 -10.86 21.09 -9.31
CA HIS A 322 -9.42 21.34 -9.22
C HIS A 322 -8.65 20.02 -9.23
N ARG A 323 -7.41 20.07 -9.72
CA ARG A 323 -6.44 18.96 -9.68
C ARG A 323 -5.05 19.48 -9.32
N LEU A 324 -4.17 18.57 -8.90
CA LEU A 324 -2.75 18.86 -8.88
C LEU A 324 -2.19 18.95 -10.32
N ASN A 325 -1.21 19.82 -10.54
CA ASN A 325 -0.51 19.93 -11.82
C ASN A 325 1.01 20.17 -11.63
N PRO A 326 1.88 19.18 -11.91
CA PRO A 326 1.55 17.79 -12.24
C PRO A 326 0.87 17.06 -11.08
N ASP A 327 0.20 15.94 -11.36
CA ASP A 327 -0.42 15.13 -10.29
C ASP A 327 0.67 14.41 -9.48
N ASP A 328 0.55 14.47 -8.15
CA ASP A 328 1.39 13.73 -7.20
C ASP A 328 0.48 12.73 -6.49
N PRO A 329 0.55 11.42 -6.83
CA PRO A 329 -0.43 10.44 -6.37
C PRO A 329 -0.48 10.32 -4.85
N LEU A 330 0.64 10.50 -4.15
CA LEU A 330 0.68 10.41 -2.69
C LEU A 330 0.05 11.63 -2.04
N VAL A 331 0.28 12.82 -2.59
CA VAL A 331 -0.39 14.06 -2.14
C VAL A 331 -1.89 14.00 -2.47
N SER A 332 -2.26 13.49 -3.64
CA SER A 332 -3.65 13.26 -4.03
C SER A 332 -4.38 12.34 -3.04
N LEU A 333 -3.80 11.21 -2.63
CA LEU A 333 -4.37 10.35 -1.58
C LEU A 333 -4.60 11.11 -0.27
N ALA A 334 -3.64 11.93 0.16
CA ALA A 334 -3.76 12.71 1.38
C ALA A 334 -4.86 13.80 1.29
N ILE A 335 -5.03 14.43 0.12
CA ILE A 335 -6.12 15.39 -0.14
C ILE A 335 -7.48 14.68 -0.12
N LEU A 336 -7.61 13.52 -0.78
CA LEU A 336 -8.83 12.71 -0.77
C LEU A 336 -9.20 12.23 0.65
N GLY A 337 -8.20 11.82 1.44
CA GLY A 337 -8.37 11.45 2.85
C GLY A 337 -8.89 12.59 3.73
N LYS A 338 -8.79 13.85 3.28
CA LYS A 338 -9.24 15.07 3.97
C LYS A 338 -10.55 15.67 3.43
N ALA A 339 -11.12 15.10 2.37
CA ALA A 339 -12.35 15.59 1.75
C ALA A 339 -13.55 15.49 2.68
N ASP A 340 -14.50 16.41 2.55
CA ASP A 340 -15.74 16.35 3.33
C ASP A 340 -16.56 15.13 2.90
N HIS A 341 -16.57 14.81 1.61
CA HIS A 341 -17.06 13.54 1.05
C HIS A 341 -16.08 12.99 0.02
N PHE A 342 -15.98 11.66 -0.08
CA PHE A 342 -15.14 11.01 -1.08
C PHE A 342 -15.96 10.11 -2.00
N ILE A 343 -15.82 10.27 -3.31
CA ILE A 343 -16.36 9.35 -4.31
C ILE A 343 -15.21 8.57 -4.94
N GLY A 344 -15.11 7.29 -4.61
CA GLY A 344 -14.04 6.42 -5.08
C GLY A 344 -14.43 5.53 -6.25
N ASN A 345 -13.44 4.83 -6.77
CA ASN A 345 -13.63 3.64 -7.60
C ASN A 345 -13.58 2.37 -6.71
N CYS A 346 -14.65 1.57 -6.67
CA CYS A 346 -14.75 0.41 -5.76
C CYS A 346 -13.73 -0.70 -6.07
N VAL A 347 -13.31 -0.87 -7.33
CA VAL A 347 -12.36 -1.93 -7.69
C VAL A 347 -10.92 -1.52 -7.39
N SER A 348 -10.62 -0.22 -7.34
CA SER A 348 -9.26 0.28 -7.16
C SER A 348 -8.74 0.15 -5.72
N THR A 349 -7.58 -0.50 -5.58
CA THR A 349 -6.81 -0.54 -4.33
C THR A 349 -6.26 0.83 -3.93
N PHE A 350 -6.15 1.76 -4.88
CA PHE A 350 -5.78 3.16 -4.59
C PHE A 350 -6.91 3.90 -3.88
N SER A 351 -8.17 3.75 -4.33
CA SER A 351 -9.34 4.24 -3.57
C SER A 351 -9.41 3.61 -2.19
N HIS A 352 -9.03 2.34 -2.08
CA HIS A 352 -9.13 1.58 -0.84
C HIS A 352 -8.22 2.13 0.26
N ILE A 353 -7.08 2.73 -0.09
CA ILE A 353 -6.24 3.47 0.89
C ILE A 353 -7.05 4.62 1.51
N VAL A 354 -7.73 5.41 0.67
CA VAL A 354 -8.55 6.56 1.12
C VAL A 354 -9.72 6.06 1.98
N LYS A 355 -10.40 5.00 1.55
CA LYS A 355 -11.49 4.38 2.31
C LYS A 355 -11.04 4.00 3.71
N ARG A 356 -9.97 3.21 3.82
CA ARG A 356 -9.46 2.75 5.11
C ARG A 356 -8.93 3.89 5.98
N GLU A 357 -8.29 4.92 5.41
CA GLU A 357 -7.85 6.09 6.19
C GLU A 357 -9.06 6.82 6.82
N ARG A 358 -10.12 6.98 6.04
CA ARG A 358 -11.35 7.66 6.45
C ARG A 358 -12.15 6.86 7.47
N ASP A 359 -12.19 5.54 7.33
CA ASP A 359 -12.84 4.63 8.29
C ASP A 359 -12.11 4.54 9.63
N ALA A 360 -10.77 4.56 9.61
CA ALA A 360 -9.91 4.45 10.79
C ALA A 360 -10.00 5.64 11.76
N ARG A 361 -10.78 6.67 11.42
CA ARG A 361 -11.03 7.83 12.28
C ARG A 361 -12.04 7.45 13.37
N LYS A 362 -12.00 8.18 14.49
CA LYS A 362 -12.98 8.00 15.58
C LYS A 362 -14.42 8.18 15.08
N GLN A 363 -14.62 9.10 14.15
CA GLN A 363 -15.85 9.26 13.39
C GLN A 363 -15.52 9.01 11.92
N PRO A 364 -16.02 7.92 11.33
CA PRO A 364 -15.82 7.64 9.91
C PRO A 364 -16.31 8.80 9.05
N MET A 365 -15.52 9.16 8.05
CA MET A 365 -15.90 10.21 7.11
C MET A 365 -16.72 9.60 5.96
N PRO A 366 -17.69 10.32 5.38
CA PRO A 366 -18.63 9.76 4.41
C PRO A 366 -17.96 9.45 3.07
N ILE A 367 -18.37 8.34 2.45
CA ILE A 367 -17.79 7.77 1.23
C ILE A 367 -18.90 7.14 0.40
N THR A 368 -18.81 7.30 -0.91
CA THR A 368 -19.56 6.53 -1.90
C THR A 368 -18.61 6.05 -2.99
N TYR A 369 -19.07 5.13 -3.84
CA TYR A 369 -18.37 4.74 -5.06
C TYR A 369 -19.20 5.01 -6.31
N PHE A 370 -18.50 5.27 -7.42
CA PHE A 370 -19.14 5.44 -8.72
C PHE A 370 -19.91 4.19 -9.15
N GLY A 371 -21.00 4.39 -9.89
CA GLY A 371 -21.83 3.30 -10.44
C GLY A 371 -22.75 2.59 -9.43
N ILE A 372 -22.61 2.83 -8.12
CA ILE A 372 -23.54 2.35 -7.08
C ILE A 372 -24.61 3.42 -6.83
N ARG A 373 -25.87 3.11 -7.11
CA ARG A 373 -27.01 4.03 -7.04
C ARG A 373 -28.27 3.29 -6.59
N ASP A 374 -29.23 4.04 -6.04
CA ASP A 374 -30.58 3.53 -5.81
C ASP A 374 -31.24 3.12 -7.14
N LYS A 375 -31.72 1.88 -7.21
CA LYS A 375 -32.38 1.30 -8.38
C LYS A 375 -33.72 1.99 -8.70
N SER A 376 -34.32 2.71 -7.75
CA SER A 376 -35.55 3.49 -7.98
C SER A 376 -35.36 4.63 -9.00
N LYS A 377 -34.13 5.13 -9.15
CA LYS A 377 -33.78 6.18 -10.13
C LYS A 377 -33.40 5.65 -11.52
N ARG A 378 -33.52 4.35 -11.76
CA ARG A 378 -33.19 3.72 -13.06
C ARG A 378 -34.32 3.80 -14.10
N ILE A 379 -35.49 4.30 -13.70
CA ILE A 379 -36.65 4.49 -14.57
C ILE A 379 -36.72 5.97 -14.93
N GLU A 380 -35.97 6.37 -15.95
CA GLU A 380 -36.22 7.53 -16.82
C GLU A 380 -34.99 7.70 -17.73
N LEU A 381 -34.92 6.88 -18.78
CA LEU A 381 -34.27 7.17 -20.06
C LEU A 381 -35.01 6.40 -21.15
#